data_AF-A0A428KAD0-F1
#
_entry.id   AF-A0A428KAD0-F1
#
_cell.length_a   1.000
_cell.length_b   1.000
_cell.length_c   1.000
_cell.angle_alpha   90.00
_cell.angle_beta   90.00
_cell.angle_gamma   90.00
#
_symmetry.space_group_name_H-M   'P 1'
#
loop_
_entity.id
_entity.type
_entity.pdbx_description
1 polymer ?
#
loop_
_entity_poly.entity_id
_entity_poly.type
_entity_poly.pdbx_seq_one_letter_code
_entity_poly.pdbx_strand_id
1 'polypeptide(L)'
;MGRWAVLDRGTGDFVGWSGLKLIPNLFQPDTTVYELGYHFFQRHWGRGYATEAAHTVLRHGFKTLGYDLQHGRCAESWPLLKVWYKG
;
A
#
# COMPACT_ATOMS: atom_id res chain seq x y z
N MET A 1 4.12 10.74 -5.49
CA MET A 1 3.34 10.15 -4.37
C MET A 1 4.31 9.41 -3.46
N GLY A 2 4.27 9.73 -2.16
CA GLY A 2 5.31 9.38 -1.19
C GLY A 2 5.04 8.07 -0.46
N ARG A 3 6.11 7.39 -0.07
CA ARG A 3 6.06 6.28 0.89
C ARG A 3 6.26 6.84 2.29
N TRP A 4 5.53 6.29 3.25
CA TRP A 4 5.66 6.64 4.65
C TRP A 4 6.47 5.58 5.39
N ALA A 5 7.29 6.04 6.32
CA ALA A 5 7.97 5.15 7.26
C ALA A 5 6.92 4.51 8.17
N VAL A 6 7.01 3.20 8.33
CA VAL A 6 6.20 2.45 9.29
C VAL A 6 7.08 2.16 10.50
N LEU A 7 6.62 2.62 11.65
CA LEU A 7 7.27 2.40 12.93
C LEU A 7 6.40 1.49 13.79
N ASP A 8 7.02 0.55 14.49
CA ASP A 8 6.34 -0.18 15.55
C ASP A 8 6.07 0.77 16.71
N ARG A 9 4.82 0.85 17.16
CA ARG A 9 4.45 1.78 18.23
C ARG A 9 4.93 1.34 19.62
N GLY A 10 5.07 0.04 19.85
CA GLY A 10 5.52 -0.52 21.12
C GLY A 10 7.02 -0.40 21.32
N THR A 11 7.81 -0.66 20.27
CA THR A 11 9.27 -0.66 20.32
C THR A 11 9.91 0.60 19.74
N GLY A 12 9.21 1.34 18.89
CA GLY A 12 9.76 2.45 18.11
C GLY A 12 10.60 1.99 16.90
N ASP A 13 10.66 0.68 16.64
CA ASP A 13 11.52 0.15 15.59
C ASP A 13 11.06 0.57 14.19
N PHE A 14 12.04 0.81 13.33
CA PHE A 14 11.77 1.00 11.91
C PHE A 14 11.43 -0.33 11.22
N VAL A 15 10.16 -0.49 10.84
CA VAL A 15 9.60 -1.71 10.23
C VAL A 15 9.79 -1.72 8.72
N GLY A 16 9.70 -0.54 8.09
CA GLY A 16 9.90 -0.37 6.65
C GLY A 16 9.04 0.75 6.07
N TRP A 17 8.57 0.56 4.84
CA TRP A 17 7.86 1.58 4.07
C TRP A 17 6.50 1.08 3.58
N SER A 18 5.50 1.96 3.54
CA SER A 18 4.21 1.70 2.89
C SER A 18 3.66 2.99 2.27
N GLY A 19 2.95 2.89 1.15
CA GLY A 19 2.34 4.07 0.52
C GLY A 19 1.64 3.80 -0.80
N LEU A 20 1.11 4.87 -1.37
CA LEU A 20 0.51 4.86 -2.71
C LEU A 20 1.48 5.44 -3.74
N LYS A 21 1.51 4.83 -4.92
CA LYS A 21 2.19 5.35 -6.10
C LYS A 21 1.18 5.58 -7.20
N LEU A 22 1.19 6.77 -7.79
CA LEU A 22 0.40 7.02 -9.00
C LEU A 22 1.14 6.43 -10.20
N ILE A 23 0.47 5.57 -10.95
CA ILE A 23 1.02 4.91 -12.14
C ILE A 23 0.06 5.07 -13.33
N PRO A 24 0.57 5.06 -14.59
CA PRO A 24 -0.29 5.01 -15.77
C PRO A 24 -1.21 3.79 -15.75
N ASN A 25 -2.46 3.98 -16.17
CA ASN A 25 -3.40 2.88 -16.30
C ASN A 25 -3.17 2.13 -17.61
N LEU A 26 -2.72 0.88 -17.52
CA LEU A 26 -2.40 0.05 -18.69
C LEU A 26 -3.61 -0.25 -19.60
N PHE A 27 -4.84 -0.07 -19.12
CA PHE A 27 -6.07 -0.39 -19.85
C PHE A 27 -6.81 0.86 -20.35
N GLN A 28 -6.42 2.04 -19.85
CA GLN A 28 -6.95 3.33 -20.26
C GLN A 28 -5.77 4.31 -20.27
N PRO A 29 -5.02 4.38 -21.38
CA PRO A 29 -3.71 5.05 -21.48
C PRO A 29 -3.71 6.52 -21.01
N ASP A 30 -4.86 7.20 -21.11
CA ASP A 30 -5.02 8.61 -20.72
C ASP A 30 -5.41 8.79 -19.24
N THR A 31 -5.41 7.72 -18.45
CA THR A 31 -5.79 7.74 -17.03
C THR A 31 -4.66 7.21 -16.15
N THR A 32 -4.73 7.56 -14.86
CA THR A 32 -3.78 7.08 -13.84
C THR A 32 -4.51 6.31 -12.74
N VAL A 33 -3.84 5.32 -12.17
CA VAL A 33 -4.33 4.55 -11.01
C VAL A 33 -3.35 4.63 -9.85
N TYR A 34 -3.86 4.45 -8.64
CA TYR A 34 -3.04 4.34 -7.44
C TYR A 34 -2.68 2.88 -7.17
N GLU A 35 -1.38 2.60 -7.12
CA GLU A 35 -0.80 1.33 -6.70
C GLU A 35 -0.41 1.40 -5.22
N LEU A 36 -0.93 0.48 -4.42
CA LEU A 36 -0.51 0.28 -3.04
C LEU A 36 0.75 -0.59 -3.02
N GLY A 37 1.79 -0.14 -2.34
CA GLY A 37 3.01 -0.92 -2.15
C GLY A 37 3.58 -0.79 -0.75
N TYR A 38 4.23 -1.85 -0.30
CA TYR A 38 4.96 -1.88 0.96
C TYR A 38 6.25 -2.68 0.86
N HIS A 39 7.19 -2.37 1.75
CA HIS A 39 8.46 -3.07 1.88
C HIS A 39 8.84 -3.12 3.34
N PHE A 40 8.85 -4.31 3.94
CA PHE A 40 9.17 -4.52 5.35
C PHE A 40 10.33 -5.50 5.51
N PHE A 41 11.18 -5.27 6.51
CA PHE A 41 12.25 -6.21 6.81
C PHE A 41 11.69 -7.56 7.25
N GLN A 42 12.34 -8.64 6.82
CA GLN A 42 11.91 -10.01 7.08
C GLN A 42 11.71 -10.31 8.58
N ARG A 43 12.53 -9.71 9.46
CA ARG A 43 12.40 -9.84 10.93
C ARG A 43 11.05 -9.36 11.50
N HIS A 44 10.31 -8.55 10.75
CA HIS A 44 9.01 -8.01 11.12
C HIS A 44 7.84 -8.71 10.42
N TRP A 45 8.10 -9.75 9.61
CA TRP A 45 7.04 -10.50 8.93
C TRP A 45 6.22 -11.34 9.92
N GLY A 46 5.02 -11.74 9.52
CA GLY A 46 4.11 -12.54 10.36
C GLY A 46 3.43 -11.77 11.50
N ARG A 47 3.63 -10.45 11.60
CA ARG A 47 3.10 -9.59 12.67
C ARG A 47 1.93 -8.69 12.26
N GLY A 48 1.46 -8.81 11.02
CA GLY A 48 0.30 -8.05 10.53
C GLY A 48 0.57 -6.61 10.06
N TYR A 49 1.80 -6.08 10.17
CA TYR A 49 2.11 -4.70 9.77
C TYR A 49 1.75 -4.37 8.32
N ALA A 50 1.85 -5.34 7.40
CA ALA A 50 1.49 -5.10 6.01
C ALA A 50 0.01 -4.79 5.84
N THR A 51 -0.86 -5.56 6.48
CA THR A 51 -2.31 -5.37 6.46
C THR A 51 -2.69 -4.04 7.12
N GLU A 52 -2.10 -3.74 8.28
CA GLU A 52 -2.39 -2.50 9.00
C GLU A 52 -1.93 -1.25 8.23
N ALA A 53 -0.71 -1.30 7.69
CA ALA A 53 -0.17 -0.20 6.89
C ALA A 53 -0.98 -0.02 5.60
N ALA A 54 -1.36 -1.11 4.92
CA ALA A 54 -2.24 -1.08 3.76
C ALA A 54 -3.57 -0.38 4.06
N HIS A 55 -4.25 -0.80 5.14
CA HIS A 55 -5.53 -0.22 5.53
C HIS A 55 -5.41 1.26 5.88
N THR A 56 -4.34 1.65 6.56
CA THR A 56 -4.09 3.04 6.94
C THR A 56 -3.84 3.91 5.71
N VAL A 57 -3.00 3.45 4.80
CA VAL A 57 -2.67 4.14 3.54
C VAL A 57 -3.92 4.27 2.66
N LEU A 58 -4.70 3.21 2.50
CA LEU A 58 -5.97 3.25 1.75
C LEU A 58 -6.94 4.23 2.40
N ARG A 59 -7.18 4.12 3.71
CA ARG A 59 -8.08 5.02 4.44
C ARG A 59 -7.66 6.47 4.29
N HIS A 60 -6.36 6.76 4.35
CA HIS A 60 -5.86 8.11 4.14
C HIS A 60 -6.09 8.59 2.71
N GLY A 61 -5.80 7.75 1.71
CA GLY A 61 -6.08 8.03 0.30
C GLY A 61 -7.56 8.34 0.03
N PHE A 62 -8.46 7.53 0.56
CA PHE A 62 -9.91 7.73 0.42
C PHE A 62 -10.41 8.96 1.18
N LYS A 63 -10.13 9.05 2.49
CA LYS A 63 -10.75 10.07 3.36
C LYS A 63 -10.10 11.44 3.26
N THR A 64 -8.80 11.49 3.02
CA THR A 64 -8.03 12.75 3.09
C THR A 64 -7.74 13.30 1.71
N LEU A 65 -7.47 12.42 0.74
CA LEU A 65 -7.05 12.81 -0.60
C LEU A 65 -8.17 12.66 -1.64
N GLY A 66 -9.32 12.09 -1.26
CA GLY A 66 -10.51 11.97 -2.12
C GLY A 66 -10.32 11.02 -3.30
N TYR A 67 -9.43 10.03 -3.17
CA TYR A 67 -9.13 9.11 -4.27
C TYR A 67 -10.27 8.13 -4.51
N ASP A 68 -10.80 8.12 -5.74
CA ASP A 68 -11.75 7.12 -6.20
C ASP A 68 -10.97 5.88 -6.70
N LEU A 69 -10.56 5.03 -5.76
CA LEU A 69 -9.85 3.78 -6.02
C LEU A 69 -10.84 2.75 -6.59
N GLN A 70 -11.30 2.96 -7.82
CA GLN A 70 -12.21 2.02 -8.50
C GLN A 70 -11.52 0.70 -8.90
N HIS A 71 -10.18 0.69 -9.00
CA HIS A 71 -9.41 -0.47 -9.46
C HIS A 71 -8.11 -0.64 -8.66
N GLY A 72 -8.06 -1.61 -7.75
CA GLY A 72 -6.81 -2.09 -7.15
C GLY A 72 -6.16 -3.12 -8.08
N ARG A 73 -4.90 -2.89 -8.48
CA ARG A 73 -4.10 -3.90 -9.20
C ARG A 73 -2.91 -4.34 -8.36
N CYS A 74 -2.62 -5.64 -8.42
CA CYS A 74 -1.43 -6.25 -7.87
C CYS A 74 -0.52 -6.60 -9.06
N ALA A 75 0.66 -5.98 -9.18
CA ALA A 75 1.63 -6.37 -10.19
C ALA A 75 2.29 -7.68 -9.75
N GLU A 76 2.16 -8.72 -10.57
CA GLU A 76 2.74 -10.05 -10.32
C GLU A 76 4.22 -10.05 -10.75
N SER A 77 5.05 -9.36 -9.98
CA SER A 77 6.50 -9.57 -10.02
C SER A 77 7.05 -9.25 -8.64
N TRP A 78 7.73 -10.23 -8.03
CA TRP A 78 8.27 -10.27 -6.67
C TRP A 78 7.27 -10.73 -5.58
N PRO A 79 7.65 -11.67 -4.70
CA PRO A 79 6.73 -12.38 -3.82
C PRO A 79 6.28 -11.49 -2.66
N LEU A 80 5.26 -10.66 -2.87
CA LEU A 80 4.61 -9.91 -1.81
C LEU A 80 3.09 -10.13 -1.90
N LEU A 81 2.54 -10.48 -0.74
CA LEU A 81 1.22 -11.01 -0.45
C LEU A 81 0.04 -10.37 -1.23
N LYS A 82 -0.89 -11.21 -1.68
CA LYS A 82 -2.18 -10.85 -2.32
C LYS A 82 -3.22 -10.52 -1.24
N VAL A 83 -3.68 -9.27 -1.16
CA VAL A 83 -4.84 -8.88 -0.32
C VAL A 83 -6.01 -8.54 -1.24
N TRP A 84 -7.12 -9.28 -1.10
CA TRP A 84 -8.38 -8.99 -1.76
C TRP A 84 -9.26 -8.15 -0.83
N TYR A 85 -9.63 -6.94 -1.26
CA TYR A 85 -10.72 -6.18 -0.62
C TYR A 85 -11.93 -6.28 -1.53
N LYS A 86 -12.96 -7.01 -1.07
CA LYS A 86 -14.28 -7.04 -1.70
C LYS A 86 -15.17 -6.10 -0.90
N GLY A 87 -15.53 -4.97 -1.51
CA GLY A 87 -16.68 -4.17 -1.08
C GLY A 87 -17.96 -4.86 -1.52
#